data_AF-A0A1H3MFZ7-F1
#
_entry.id   AF-A0A1H3MFZ7-F1
#
_cell.length_a   1.000
_cell.length_b   1.000
_cell.length_c   1.000
_cell.angle_alpha   90.00
_cell.angle_beta   90.00
_cell.angle_gamma   90.00
#
_symmetry.space_group_name_H-M   'P 1'
#
loop_
_entity.id
_entity.type
_entity.pdbx_description
1 polymer ?
#
loop_
_entity_poly.entity_id
_entity_poly.type
_entity_poly.pdbx_seq_one_letter_code
_entity_poly.pdbx_strand_id
1 'polypeptide(L)'
;MLSELLDLVLPAEAIDFTASGVNQFAQRYGFLEKPLCIRFRVLDRAHGLLPAVGEQDISLDAASFARLNPKLSRVFITENEINFLAFPNVKYSLIIFGAGYGFEMLRKATWLENCRIYYWGDIDTHGFAILDQLRSQFEQVESFLMDRATLLAFEAQWGIETKPTRHELSRLTPEEKALYDDLRDNRLRKNLRLEQEHIGFEWVKAALAALA
;
A
#
# COMPACT_ATOMS: atom_id res chain seq x y z
N MET A 1 2.41 -16.44 -33.94
CA MET A 1 2.43 -16.13 -32.49
C MET A 1 2.34 -17.43 -31.70
N LEU A 2 2.77 -17.48 -30.43
CA LEU A 2 2.71 -18.73 -29.62
C LEU A 2 1.30 -19.36 -29.57
N SER A 3 0.25 -18.53 -29.54
CA SER A 3 -1.15 -18.97 -29.57
C SER A 3 -1.48 -19.81 -30.81
N GLU A 4 -1.06 -19.39 -31.99
CA GLU A 4 -1.34 -20.12 -33.25
C GLU A 4 -0.69 -21.50 -33.27
N LEU A 5 0.48 -21.64 -32.63
CA LEU A 5 1.16 -22.94 -32.51
C LEU A 5 0.42 -23.86 -31.53
N LEU A 6 -0.08 -23.32 -30.42
CA LEU A 6 -0.86 -24.10 -29.45
C LEU A 6 -2.21 -24.53 -30.02
N ASP A 7 -2.88 -23.67 -30.79
CA ASP A 7 -4.12 -23.99 -31.49
C ASP A 7 -3.97 -25.16 -32.49
N LEU A 8 -2.77 -25.36 -33.04
CA LEU A 8 -2.48 -26.46 -33.98
C LEU A 8 -2.07 -27.78 -33.30
N VAL A 9 -1.43 -27.70 -32.13
CA VAL A 9 -0.78 -28.85 -31.48
C VAL A 9 -1.63 -29.42 -30.35
N LEU A 10 -2.44 -28.60 -29.68
CA LEU A 10 -3.30 -29.04 -28.59
C LEU A 10 -4.61 -29.63 -29.12
N PRO A 11 -5.16 -30.67 -28.45
CA PRO A 11 -6.49 -31.16 -28.75
C PRO A 11 -7.56 -30.11 -28.39
N ALA A 12 -8.71 -30.14 -29.06
CA ALA A 12 -9.74 -29.11 -28.92
C ALA A 12 -10.27 -28.97 -27.48
N GLU A 13 -10.34 -30.06 -26.72
CA GLU A 13 -10.74 -30.08 -25.32
C GLU A 13 -9.78 -29.36 -24.37
N ALA A 14 -8.53 -29.14 -24.78
CA ALA A 14 -7.53 -28.40 -24.02
C ALA A 14 -7.52 -26.89 -24.32
N ILE A 15 -8.42 -26.43 -25.18
CA ILE A 15 -8.52 -25.03 -25.62
C ILE A 15 -9.87 -24.46 -25.22
N ASP A 16 -9.86 -23.43 -24.36
CA ASP A 16 -11.05 -22.63 -24.09
C ASP A 16 -11.28 -21.62 -25.23
N PHE A 17 -12.17 -21.97 -26.16
CA PHE A 17 -12.50 -21.12 -27.30
C PHE A 17 -13.28 -19.85 -26.94
N THR A 18 -13.77 -19.72 -25.69
CA THR A 18 -14.40 -18.47 -25.22
C THR A 18 -13.36 -17.41 -24.84
N ALA A 19 -12.14 -17.83 -24.53
CA ALA A 19 -11.01 -16.97 -24.22
C ALA A 19 -10.24 -16.58 -25.50
N SER A 20 -10.00 -15.27 -25.67
CA SER A 20 -9.26 -14.73 -26.83
C SER A 20 -8.39 -13.51 -26.48
N GLY A 21 -7.39 -13.27 -27.32
CA GLY A 21 -6.43 -12.18 -27.14
C GLY A 21 -5.36 -12.48 -26.09
N VAL A 22 -4.44 -11.53 -25.91
CA VAL A 22 -3.26 -11.70 -25.04
C VAL A 22 -3.64 -11.78 -23.55
N ASN A 23 -4.65 -11.04 -23.13
CA ASN A 23 -5.06 -10.96 -21.72
C ASN A 23 -5.77 -12.22 -21.20
N GLN A 24 -6.21 -13.12 -22.09
CA GLN A 24 -6.89 -14.37 -21.72
C GLN A 24 -6.09 -15.59 -22.19
N PHE A 25 -4.80 -15.39 -22.51
CA PHE A 25 -3.94 -16.45 -23.00
C PHE A 25 -3.82 -17.59 -21.98
N ALA A 26 -3.65 -17.28 -20.69
CA ALA A 26 -3.51 -18.31 -19.68
C ALA A 26 -4.81 -19.12 -19.52
N GLN A 27 -5.95 -18.43 -19.42
CA GLN A 27 -7.27 -19.08 -19.43
C GLN A 27 -7.45 -19.99 -20.66
N ARG A 28 -7.14 -19.48 -21.87
CA ARG A 28 -7.33 -20.20 -23.13
C ARG A 28 -6.67 -21.58 -23.15
N TYR A 29 -5.49 -21.70 -22.55
CA TYR A 29 -4.69 -22.93 -22.59
C TYR A 29 -4.56 -23.61 -21.22
N GLY A 30 -5.41 -23.24 -20.25
CA GLY A 30 -5.42 -23.85 -18.91
C GLY A 30 -4.19 -23.55 -18.04
N PHE A 31 -3.41 -22.50 -18.37
CA PHE A 31 -2.36 -22.01 -17.49
C PHE A 31 -2.94 -21.22 -16.32
N LEU A 32 -2.19 -21.13 -15.23
CA LEU A 32 -2.53 -20.24 -14.12
C LEU A 32 -2.23 -18.78 -14.49
N GLU A 33 -3.18 -17.90 -14.20
CA GLU A 33 -2.96 -16.46 -14.26
C GLU A 33 -1.94 -16.02 -13.19
N LYS A 34 -1.19 -14.95 -13.49
CA LYS A 34 -0.29 -14.37 -12.49
C LYS A 34 -1.14 -13.82 -11.32
N PRO A 35 -1.04 -14.38 -10.11
CA PRO A 35 -1.84 -13.90 -9.00
C PRO A 35 -1.39 -12.50 -8.59
N LEU A 36 -2.33 -11.71 -8.08
CA LEU A 36 -1.97 -10.50 -7.36
C LEU A 36 -1.32 -10.90 -6.03
N CYS A 37 -0.08 -10.45 -5.83
CA CYS A 37 0.68 -10.72 -4.61
C CYS A 37 0.71 -9.51 -3.69
N ILE A 38 0.61 -9.76 -2.40
CA ILE A 38 0.78 -8.79 -1.32
C ILE A 38 2.16 -9.06 -0.69
N ARG A 39 3.03 -8.06 -0.74
CA ARG A 39 4.35 -8.10 -0.10
C ARG A 39 4.28 -7.39 1.23
N PHE A 40 4.83 -8.00 2.27
CA PHE A 40 4.79 -7.44 3.62
C PHE A 40 6.00 -7.90 4.45
N ARG A 41 6.30 -7.18 5.52
CA ARG A 41 7.30 -7.54 6.52
C ARG A 41 6.66 -7.64 7.90
N VAL A 42 6.89 -8.75 8.60
CA VAL A 42 6.56 -8.84 10.02
C VAL A 42 7.64 -8.09 10.80
N LEU A 43 7.24 -7.04 11.52
CA LEU A 43 8.15 -6.15 12.24
C LEU A 43 8.41 -6.62 13.68
N ASP A 44 7.57 -7.52 14.21
CA ASP A 44 7.77 -8.13 15.51
C ASP A 44 8.52 -9.46 15.39
N ARG A 45 9.81 -9.45 15.77
CA ARG A 45 10.65 -10.65 15.76
C ARG A 45 10.18 -11.74 16.72
N ALA A 46 9.48 -11.40 17.80
CA ALA A 46 9.00 -12.40 18.77
C ALA A 46 7.75 -13.14 18.28
N HIS A 47 6.96 -12.50 17.42
CA HIS A 47 5.69 -13.02 16.89
C HIS A 47 5.76 -13.25 15.37
N GLY A 48 6.94 -13.61 14.87
CA GLY A 48 7.16 -13.94 13.48
C GLY A 48 6.22 -15.03 12.94
N LEU A 49 5.75 -14.87 11.71
CA LEU A 49 5.00 -15.91 10.99
C LEU A 49 5.88 -17.11 10.67
N LEU A 50 7.17 -16.86 10.41
CA LEU A 50 8.19 -17.85 10.10
C LEU A 50 9.34 -17.71 11.12
N PRO A 51 9.26 -18.38 12.29
CA PRO A 51 10.20 -18.17 13.41
C PRO A 51 11.69 -18.43 13.08
N ALA A 52 11.97 -19.24 12.04
CA ALA A 52 13.32 -19.55 11.60
C ALA A 52 13.90 -18.54 10.59
N VAL A 53 13.09 -17.56 10.15
CA VAL A 53 13.48 -16.57 9.14
C VAL A 53 13.77 -15.24 9.84
N GLY A 54 14.91 -14.63 9.50
CA GLY A 54 15.35 -13.35 10.05
C GLY A 54 14.42 -12.20 9.65
N GLU A 55 14.79 -11.44 8.63
CA GLU A 55 13.87 -10.45 8.07
C GLU A 55 12.78 -11.15 7.25
N GLN A 56 11.54 -11.04 7.72
CA GLN A 56 10.39 -11.72 7.12
C GLN A 56 9.75 -10.88 6.02
N ASP A 57 10.53 -10.53 4.99
CA ASP A 57 10.01 -9.95 3.75
C ASP A 57 9.36 -11.06 2.90
N ILE A 58 8.03 -11.10 2.96
CA ILE A 58 7.22 -12.21 2.44
C ILE A 58 6.28 -11.65 1.39
N SER A 59 6.15 -12.37 0.27
CA SER A 59 5.10 -12.14 -0.72
C SER A 59 4.16 -13.34 -0.77
N LEU A 60 2.86 -13.10 -0.59
CA LEU A 60 1.81 -14.11 -0.71
C LEU A 60 0.78 -13.68 -1.74
N ASP A 61 0.13 -14.63 -2.41
CA ASP A 61 -1.10 -14.31 -3.14
C ASP A 61 -2.16 -13.76 -2.18
N ALA A 62 -3.08 -12.95 -2.71
CA ALA A 62 -4.11 -12.30 -1.90
C ALA A 62 -4.98 -13.28 -1.08
N ALA A 63 -5.25 -14.48 -1.60
CA ALA A 63 -6.06 -15.46 -0.89
C ALA A 63 -5.30 -16.09 0.29
N SER A 64 -4.00 -16.35 0.12
CA SER A 64 -3.13 -16.84 1.20
C SER A 64 -2.91 -15.78 2.27
N PHE A 65 -2.70 -14.51 1.89
CA PHE A 65 -2.60 -13.40 2.84
C PHE A 65 -3.89 -13.23 3.68
N ALA A 66 -5.06 -13.35 3.03
CA ALA A 66 -6.35 -13.24 3.71
C ALA A 66 -6.58 -14.33 4.78
N ARG A 67 -5.94 -15.50 4.64
CA ARG A 67 -6.04 -16.61 5.60
C ARG A 67 -5.04 -16.52 6.75
N LEU A 68 -4.15 -15.54 6.75
CA LEU A 68 -3.25 -15.33 7.88
C LEU A 68 -4.06 -15.04 9.15
N ASN A 69 -3.55 -15.50 10.29
CA ASN A 69 -4.08 -15.14 11.61
C ASN A 69 -2.92 -14.70 12.50
N PRO A 70 -2.30 -13.56 12.18
CA PRO A 70 -1.10 -13.14 12.88
C PRO A 70 -1.50 -12.53 14.23
N LYS A 71 -0.75 -12.83 15.30
CA LYS A 71 -0.97 -12.25 16.64
C LYS A 71 -0.42 -10.83 16.72
N LEU A 72 -0.96 -9.93 15.91
CA LEU A 72 -0.53 -8.54 15.75
C LEU A 72 -1.69 -7.61 16.07
N SER A 73 -1.39 -6.35 16.36
CA SER A 73 -2.39 -5.31 16.65
C SER A 73 -2.26 -4.09 15.74
N ARG A 74 -1.18 -3.97 14.99
CA ARG A 74 -0.87 -2.78 14.16
C ARG A 74 -0.39 -3.18 12.76
N VAL A 75 -0.85 -2.45 11.76
CA VAL A 75 -0.46 -2.63 10.36
C VAL A 75 -0.06 -1.27 9.80
N PHE A 76 1.14 -1.20 9.25
CA PHE A 76 1.59 -0.04 8.48
C PHE A 76 1.44 -0.36 6.99
N ILE A 77 1.12 0.64 6.18
CA ILE A 77 0.99 0.51 4.72
C ILE A 77 1.79 1.64 4.10
N THR A 78 2.70 1.32 3.19
CA THR A 78 3.51 2.30 2.45
C THR A 78 3.61 1.93 0.98
N GLU A 79 3.76 2.94 0.14
CA GLU A 79 3.92 2.81 -1.32
C GLU A 79 5.38 2.89 -1.77
N ASN A 80 6.27 3.41 -0.92
CA ASN A 80 7.68 3.54 -1.24
C ASN A 80 8.46 2.31 -0.76
N GLU A 81 9.23 1.70 -1.66
CA GLU A 81 9.99 0.47 -1.37
C GLU A 81 11.16 0.73 -0.40
N ILE A 82 11.81 1.89 -0.49
CA ILE A 82 12.90 2.26 0.42
C ILE A 82 12.36 2.36 1.85
N ASN A 83 11.23 3.04 2.04
CA ASN A 83 10.55 3.14 3.33
C ASN A 83 10.13 1.76 3.85
N PHE A 84 9.58 0.91 2.99
CA PHE A 84 9.24 -0.46 3.34
C PHE A 84 10.43 -1.27 3.85
N LEU A 85 11.58 -1.19 3.17
CA LEU A 85 12.80 -1.92 3.52
C LEU A 85 13.49 -1.34 4.77
N ALA A 86 13.52 -0.01 4.90
CA ALA A 86 14.14 0.68 6.01
C ALA A 86 13.27 0.73 7.28
N PHE A 87 11.98 0.39 7.18
CA PHE A 87 11.05 0.49 8.31
C PHE A 87 11.56 -0.30 9.52
N PRO A 88 11.63 0.32 10.71
CA PRO A 88 12.23 -0.32 11.88
C PRO A 88 11.30 -1.39 12.46
N ASN A 89 11.89 -2.26 13.29
CA ASN A 89 11.12 -3.28 14.00
C ASN A 89 10.18 -2.64 15.04
N VAL A 90 8.92 -3.05 15.04
CA VAL A 90 7.86 -2.57 15.93
C VAL A 90 7.08 -3.77 16.45
N LYS A 91 6.86 -3.83 17.77
CA LYS A 91 6.15 -4.94 18.41
C LYS A 91 4.70 -5.04 17.95
N TYR A 92 4.20 -6.26 17.80
CA TYR A 92 2.84 -6.56 17.34
C TYR A 92 2.47 -5.87 16.03
N SER A 93 3.45 -5.69 15.13
CA SER A 93 3.27 -4.95 13.88
C SER A 93 3.73 -5.71 12.65
N LEU A 94 3.11 -5.38 11.53
CA LEU A 94 3.64 -5.65 10.19
C LEU A 94 3.56 -4.38 9.34
N ILE A 95 4.33 -4.35 8.26
CA ILE A 95 4.22 -3.33 7.21
C ILE A 95 3.90 -4.00 5.87
N ILE A 96 2.99 -3.42 5.10
CA ILE A 96 2.60 -3.86 3.76
C ILE A 96 3.19 -2.89 2.74
N PHE A 97 3.78 -3.45 1.69
CA PHE A 97 4.24 -2.71 0.53
C PHE A 97 3.18 -2.73 -0.57
N GLY A 98 2.93 -1.55 -1.15
CA GLY A 98 2.09 -1.39 -2.34
C GLY A 98 0.62 -1.21 -1.99
N ALA A 99 0.13 0.00 -2.29
CA ALA A 99 -1.21 0.43 -1.87
C ALA A 99 -1.93 1.33 -2.88
N GLY A 100 -1.27 1.89 -3.90
CA GLY A 100 -1.93 2.82 -4.84
C GLY A 100 -3.09 2.22 -5.65
N TYR A 101 -3.10 0.90 -5.89
CA TYR A 101 -4.20 0.20 -6.57
C TYR A 101 -4.33 -1.23 -6.03
N GLY A 102 -5.48 -1.58 -5.42
CA GLY A 102 -5.76 -2.97 -5.02
C GLY A 102 -6.26 -3.19 -3.59
N PHE A 103 -6.67 -2.15 -2.85
CA PHE A 103 -7.22 -2.29 -1.49
C PHE A 103 -8.42 -3.25 -1.38
N GLU A 104 -9.19 -3.42 -2.45
CA GLU A 104 -10.28 -4.40 -2.54
C GLU A 104 -9.82 -5.83 -2.15
N MET A 105 -8.56 -6.17 -2.39
CA MET A 105 -8.02 -7.48 -2.02
C MET A 105 -7.63 -7.55 -0.55
N LEU A 106 -7.17 -6.43 0.04
CA LEU A 106 -6.93 -6.35 1.48
C LEU A 106 -8.23 -6.57 2.25
N ARG A 107 -9.38 -6.13 1.73
CA ARG A 107 -10.69 -6.36 2.36
C ARG A 107 -11.01 -7.83 2.60
N LYS A 108 -10.45 -8.75 1.80
CA LYS A 108 -10.63 -10.20 2.03
C LYS A 108 -9.91 -10.69 3.30
N ALA A 109 -8.89 -9.96 3.76
CA ALA A 109 -8.14 -10.23 4.97
C ALA A 109 -8.86 -9.63 6.19
N THR A 110 -9.93 -10.28 6.65
CA THR A 110 -10.78 -9.80 7.76
C THR A 110 -10.02 -9.59 9.07
N TRP A 111 -8.86 -10.21 9.25
CA TRP A 111 -8.00 -9.96 10.41
C TRP A 111 -7.48 -8.51 10.48
N LEU A 112 -7.44 -7.78 9.36
CA LEU A 112 -7.11 -6.35 9.31
C LEU A 112 -8.14 -5.47 10.04
N GLU A 113 -9.41 -5.90 10.10
CA GLU A 113 -10.48 -5.16 10.80
C GLU A 113 -10.21 -5.06 12.31
N ASN A 114 -9.46 -6.01 12.86
CA ASN A 114 -9.08 -6.04 14.28
C ASN A 114 -7.74 -5.34 14.56
N CYS A 115 -7.11 -4.74 13.54
CA CYS A 115 -5.83 -4.05 13.65
C CYS A 115 -6.02 -2.53 13.54
N ARG A 116 -5.15 -1.78 14.22
CA ARG A 116 -4.96 -0.36 13.93
C ARG A 116 -4.14 -0.25 12.64
N ILE A 117 -4.67 0.46 11.64
CA ILE A 117 -4.03 0.57 10.33
C ILE A 117 -3.49 1.98 10.17
N TYR A 118 -2.21 2.09 9.82
CA TYR A 118 -1.50 3.33 9.58
C TYR A 118 -1.09 3.40 8.11
N TYR A 119 -1.53 4.41 7.39
CA TYR A 119 -1.12 4.65 6.01
C TYR A 119 -0.06 5.75 5.94
N TRP A 120 1.05 5.45 5.27
CA TRP A 120 2.17 6.36 5.03
C TRP A 120 2.33 6.57 3.53
N GLY A 121 1.76 7.67 3.05
CA GLY A 121 1.91 8.16 1.68
C GLY A 121 2.68 9.47 1.63
N ASP A 122 2.82 10.00 0.43
CA ASP A 122 3.38 11.33 0.19
C ASP A 122 2.44 12.42 0.72
N ILE A 123 3.00 13.56 1.14
CA ILE A 123 2.21 14.75 1.44
C ILE A 123 2.02 15.54 0.14
N ASP A 124 1.05 15.10 -0.67
CA ASP A 124 0.57 15.72 -1.89
C ASP A 124 -0.91 15.38 -2.13
N THR A 125 -1.48 15.82 -3.24
CA THR A 125 -2.91 15.59 -3.49
C THR A 125 -3.25 14.13 -3.80
N HIS A 126 -2.32 13.34 -4.35
CA HIS A 126 -2.54 11.91 -4.63
C HIS A 126 -2.41 11.06 -3.37
N GLY A 127 -1.45 11.32 -2.48
CA GLY A 127 -1.29 10.61 -1.22
C GLY A 127 -2.55 10.71 -0.36
N PHE A 128 -3.17 11.90 -0.28
CA PHE A 128 -4.47 12.05 0.38
C PHE A 128 -5.62 11.36 -0.35
N ALA A 129 -5.60 11.29 -1.68
CA ALA A 129 -6.62 10.56 -2.44
C ALA A 129 -6.54 9.05 -2.19
N ILE A 130 -5.33 8.50 -2.06
CA ILE A 130 -5.09 7.09 -1.75
C ILE A 130 -5.52 6.80 -0.31
N LEU A 131 -5.25 7.71 0.64
CA LEU A 131 -5.77 7.61 2.01
C LEU A 131 -7.31 7.58 2.04
N ASP A 132 -7.99 8.47 1.30
CA ASP A 132 -9.45 8.48 1.19
C ASP A 132 -9.98 7.17 0.60
N GLN A 133 -9.34 6.66 -0.45
CA GLN A 133 -9.69 5.38 -1.06
C GLN A 133 -9.49 4.21 -0.08
N LEU A 134 -8.40 4.19 0.68
CA LEU A 134 -8.15 3.17 1.68
C LEU A 134 -9.21 3.21 2.79
N ARG A 135 -9.60 4.41 3.24
CA ARG A 135 -10.68 4.61 4.22
C ARG A 135 -12.06 4.19 3.71
N SER A 136 -12.26 4.11 2.40
CA SER A 136 -13.49 3.52 1.85
C SER A 136 -13.60 2.01 2.13
N GLN A 137 -12.48 1.35 2.41
CA GLN A 137 -12.39 -0.08 2.70
C GLN A 137 -12.23 -0.34 4.21
N PHE A 138 -11.47 0.52 4.89
CA PHE A 138 -11.15 0.41 6.32
C PHE A 138 -11.28 1.78 6.99
N GLU A 139 -12.43 2.05 7.61
CA GLU A 139 -12.73 3.34 8.23
C GLU A 139 -11.77 3.72 9.37
N GLN A 140 -11.16 2.72 10.02
CA GLN A 140 -10.23 2.89 11.14
C GLN A 140 -8.79 3.29 10.74
N VAL A 141 -8.53 3.55 9.47
CA VAL A 141 -7.18 3.92 8.99
C VAL A 141 -6.79 5.32 9.45
N GLU A 142 -5.64 5.41 10.11
CA GLU A 142 -5.00 6.66 10.53
C GLU A 142 -3.87 7.00 9.54
N SER A 143 -3.66 8.28 9.24
CA SER A 143 -2.48 8.69 8.48
C SER A 143 -1.24 8.70 9.38
N PHE A 144 -0.08 8.35 8.83
CA PHE A 144 1.19 8.33 9.53
C PHE A 144 2.17 9.25 8.81
N LEU A 145 2.69 10.25 9.54
CA LEU A 145 3.64 11.25 9.02
C LEU A 145 3.11 12.08 7.84
N MET A 146 1.79 12.18 7.68
CA MET A 146 1.13 13.00 6.66
C MET A 146 0.50 14.27 7.24
N ASP A 147 1.03 14.75 8.37
CA ASP A 147 0.52 15.93 9.06
C ASP A 147 1.28 17.21 8.67
N ARG A 148 0.70 18.36 9.02
CA ARG A 148 1.28 19.68 8.69
C ARG A 148 2.61 19.92 9.38
N ALA A 149 2.80 19.44 10.60
CA ALA A 149 4.05 19.65 11.32
C ALA A 149 5.18 18.87 10.63
N THR A 150 4.91 17.64 10.19
CA THR A 150 5.83 16.87 9.34
C THR A 150 6.10 17.61 8.03
N LEU A 151 5.09 18.11 7.33
CA LEU A 151 5.30 18.87 6.09
C LEU A 151 6.27 20.06 6.29
N LEU A 152 6.02 20.89 7.30
CA LEU A 152 6.79 22.10 7.56
C LEU A 152 8.21 21.81 8.07
N ALA A 153 8.39 20.71 8.84
CA ALA A 153 9.70 20.30 9.32
C ALA A 153 10.68 19.96 8.19
N PHE A 154 10.18 19.56 7.03
CA PHE A 154 10.96 19.15 5.86
C PHE A 154 10.82 20.12 4.67
N GLU A 155 10.65 21.42 4.91
CA GLU A 155 10.52 22.44 3.86
C GLU A 155 11.65 22.42 2.82
N ALA A 156 12.89 22.15 3.26
CA ALA A 156 14.04 22.04 2.38
C ALA A 156 13.95 20.87 1.39
N GLN A 157 13.07 19.89 1.62
CA GLN A 157 12.87 18.70 0.80
C GLN A 157 11.60 18.77 -0.06
N TRP A 158 10.90 19.90 -0.07
CA TRP A 158 9.70 20.04 -0.90
C TRP A 158 10.02 19.97 -2.39
N GLY A 159 9.34 19.07 -3.07
CA GLY A 159 9.33 18.92 -4.51
C GLY A 159 8.12 19.58 -5.16
N ILE A 160 7.84 19.13 -6.39
CA ILE A 160 6.74 19.61 -7.22
C ILE A 160 5.88 18.44 -7.68
N GLU A 161 4.59 18.48 -7.38
CA GLU A 161 3.58 17.57 -7.93
C GLU A 161 3.29 17.93 -9.40
N THR A 162 3.64 17.04 -10.33
CA THR A 162 3.50 17.35 -11.77
C THR A 162 2.05 17.34 -12.25
N LYS A 163 1.20 16.51 -11.64
CA LYS A 163 -0.20 16.30 -12.03
C LYS A 163 -1.10 16.27 -10.79
N PRO A 164 -1.32 17.40 -10.12
CA PRO A 164 -2.16 17.42 -8.93
C PRO A 164 -3.60 17.03 -9.26
N THR A 165 -4.23 16.32 -8.34
CA THR A 165 -5.67 16.09 -8.33
C THR A 165 -6.40 17.14 -7.51
N ARG A 166 -7.69 17.31 -7.79
CA ARG A 166 -8.56 18.29 -7.10
C ARG A 166 -9.89 17.68 -6.66
N HIS A 167 -9.97 16.36 -6.57
CA HIS A 167 -11.18 15.67 -6.14
C HIS A 167 -11.60 16.12 -4.74
N GLU A 168 -12.90 16.07 -4.47
CA GLU A 168 -13.38 16.18 -3.09
C GLU A 168 -13.12 14.85 -2.38
N LEU A 169 -12.44 14.93 -1.23
CA LEU A 169 -12.08 13.79 -0.40
C LEU A 169 -12.89 13.86 0.88
N SER A 170 -13.91 12.99 1.00
CA SER A 170 -14.94 13.09 2.05
C SER A 170 -14.59 12.32 3.32
N ARG A 171 -13.56 11.47 3.32
CA ARG A 171 -13.15 10.63 4.45
C ARG A 171 -11.89 11.14 5.15
N LEU A 172 -11.43 12.34 4.81
CA LEU A 172 -10.34 12.99 5.53
C LEU A 172 -10.84 13.55 6.87
N THR A 173 -9.97 13.49 7.89
CA THR A 173 -10.18 14.22 9.15
C THR A 173 -10.11 15.74 8.89
N PRO A 174 -10.61 16.59 9.80
CA PRO A 174 -10.53 18.04 9.66
C PRO A 174 -9.09 18.55 9.44
N GLU A 175 -8.12 17.98 10.15
CA GLU A 175 -6.71 18.36 10.08
C GLU A 175 -6.09 17.97 8.73
N GLU A 176 -6.33 16.74 8.27
CA GLU A 176 -5.87 16.26 6.96
C GLU A 176 -6.54 17.05 5.82
N LYS A 177 -7.85 17.32 5.93
CA LYS A 177 -8.58 18.11 4.93
C LYS A 177 -8.04 19.54 4.85
N ALA A 178 -7.74 20.17 5.98
CA ALA A 178 -7.14 21.50 5.99
C ALA A 178 -5.77 21.51 5.30
N LEU A 179 -4.95 20.47 5.49
CA LEU A 179 -3.68 20.33 4.80
C LEU A 179 -3.86 20.04 3.30
N TYR A 180 -4.76 19.13 2.95
CA TYR A 180 -5.11 18.81 1.57
C TYR A 180 -5.60 20.05 0.82
N ASP A 181 -6.48 20.86 1.42
CA ASP A 181 -6.98 22.09 0.81
C ASP A 181 -5.85 23.11 0.57
N ASP A 182 -4.89 23.21 1.48
CA ASP A 182 -3.72 24.08 1.29
C ASP A 182 -2.82 23.62 0.13
N LEU A 183 -2.66 22.31 -0.06
CA LEU A 183 -1.91 21.71 -1.18
C LEU A 183 -2.67 21.91 -2.50
N ARG A 184 -3.94 21.50 -2.53
CA ARG A 184 -4.85 21.56 -3.69
C ARG A 184 -5.02 22.98 -4.22
N ASP A 185 -5.18 23.94 -3.33
CA ASP A 185 -5.40 25.36 -3.67
C ASP A 185 -4.09 26.15 -3.76
N ASN A 186 -2.93 25.50 -3.62
CA ASN A 186 -1.60 26.10 -3.74
C ASN A 186 -1.36 27.26 -2.74
N ARG A 187 -1.89 27.15 -1.52
CA ARG A 187 -1.82 28.22 -0.51
C ARG A 187 -0.45 28.35 0.15
N LEU A 188 0.32 27.26 0.19
CA LEU A 188 1.69 27.23 0.73
C LEU A 188 2.74 27.43 -0.38
N ARG A 189 2.67 26.62 -1.44
CA ARG A 189 3.51 26.71 -2.64
C ARG A 189 2.77 26.09 -3.81
N LYS A 190 3.07 26.55 -5.03
CA LYS A 190 2.52 25.96 -6.25
C LYS A 190 2.96 24.50 -6.40
N ASN A 191 1.98 23.61 -6.55
CA ASN A 191 2.14 22.17 -6.74
C ASN A 191 3.07 21.55 -5.68
N LEU A 192 2.90 21.92 -4.41
CA LEU A 192 3.76 21.42 -3.34
C LEU A 192 3.61 19.90 -3.20
N ARG A 193 4.74 19.19 -3.05
CA ARG A 193 4.80 17.78 -2.67
C ARG A 193 5.95 17.53 -1.70
N LEU A 194 5.72 16.71 -0.69
CA LEU A 194 6.80 16.09 0.09
C LEU A 194 6.73 14.57 -0.09
N GLU A 195 7.74 14.01 -0.75
CA GLU A 195 7.86 12.56 -0.91
C GLU A 195 8.21 11.92 0.45
N GLN A 196 7.53 10.83 0.79
CA GLN A 196 7.68 10.18 2.09
C GLN A 196 9.11 9.70 2.37
N GLU A 197 9.88 9.36 1.33
CA GLU A 197 11.29 8.93 1.44
C GLU A 197 12.25 10.05 1.84
N HIS A 198 11.84 11.31 1.74
CA HIS A 198 12.62 12.46 2.18
C HIS A 198 12.44 12.78 3.67
N ILE A 199 11.51 12.11 4.35
CA ILE A 199 11.31 12.28 5.79
C ILE A 199 12.46 11.59 6.53
N GLY A 200 13.19 12.37 7.34
CA GLY A 200 14.37 11.90 8.05
C GLY A 200 14.07 10.73 8.98
N PHE A 201 14.94 9.71 8.98
CA PHE A 201 14.71 8.46 9.71
C PHE A 201 14.54 8.64 11.23
N GLU A 202 15.21 9.62 11.84
CA GLU A 202 15.00 9.95 13.26
C GLU A 202 13.57 10.44 13.56
N TRP A 203 12.96 11.18 12.62
CA TRP A 203 11.56 11.62 12.73
C TRP A 203 10.61 10.41 12.68
N VAL A 204 10.88 9.46 11.78
CA VAL A 204 10.12 8.20 11.69
C VAL A 204 10.19 7.42 13.01
N LYS A 205 11.39 7.26 13.58
CA LYS A 205 11.57 6.58 14.86
C LYS A 205 10.86 7.30 16.01
N ALA A 206 10.90 8.63 16.05
CA ALA A 206 10.21 9.41 17.06
C ALA A 206 8.68 9.24 16.96
N ALA A 207 8.13 9.30 15.75
CA ALA A 207 6.71 9.08 15.52
C ALA A 207 6.28 7.66 15.91
N LEU A 208 7.08 6.64 15.58
CA LEU A 208 6.80 5.26 16.01
C LEU A 208 6.87 5.07 17.53
N ALA A 209 7.79 5.75 18.21
CA ALA A 209 7.87 5.72 19.66
C ALA A 209 6.64 6.36 20.33
N ALA A 210 6.02 7.35 19.70
CA ALA A 210 4.79 7.97 20.19
C ALA A 210 3.54 7.08 20.03
N LEU A 211 3.60 6.03 19.19
CA LEU A 211 2.54 5.04 19.01
C LEU A 211 2.64 3.84 19.98
N ALA A 212 3.71 3.77 20.77
CA ALA A 212 4.07 2.60 21.61
C ALA A 212 3.41 2.61 22.99
#